data_AF-A0A212JG31-F1
#
_entry.id   AF-A0A212JG31-F1
#
_cell.length_a   1.000
_cell.length_b   1.000
_cell.length_c   1.000
_cell.angle_alpha   90.00
_cell.angle_beta   90.00
_cell.angle_gamma   90.00
#
_symmetry.space_group_name_H-M   'P 1'
#
loop_
_entity.id
_entity.type
_entity.pdbx_description
1 polymer ?
#
loop_
_entity_poly.entity_id
_entity_poly.type
_entity_poly.pdbx_seq_one_letter_code
_entity_poly.pdbx_strand_id
1 'polypeptide(L)' 'MANKELKVGDVVKLKSGSHLMTIKGIDKTQQGREYPVWCEWFDEDSKEFKVREFVVEALTLVDNK' A
#
# COMPACT_ATOMS: atom_id res chain seq x y z
N MET A 1 -19.33 -8.52 2.84
CA MET A 1 -17.87 -8.75 2.83
C MET A 1 -17.27 -7.60 3.63
N ALA A 2 -16.61 -7.87 4.75
CA ALA A 2 -16.04 -6.80 5.57
C ALA A 2 -14.94 -6.09 4.77
N ASN A 3 -15.10 -4.79 4.51
CA ASN A 3 -14.02 -3.95 4.00
C ASN A 3 -12.96 -3.87 5.09
N LYS A 4 -11.94 -4.74 5.00
CA LYS A 4 -10.78 -4.69 5.89
C LYS A 4 -10.06 -3.37 5.61
N GLU A 5 -10.08 -2.48 6.59
CA GLU A 5 -9.39 -1.21 6.52
C GLU A 5 -7.89 -1.45 6.45
N LEU A 6 -7.21 -0.80 5.51
CA LEU A 6 -5.75 -0.90 5.38
C LEU A 6 -5.08 -0.27 6.60
N LYS A 7 -3.98 -0.89 7.05
CA LYS A 7 -3.16 -0.39 8.16
C LYS A 7 -1.67 -0.54 7.87
N VAL A 8 -0.85 0.20 8.63
CA VAL A 8 0.61 0.05 8.61
C VAL A 8 1.00 -1.41 8.91
N GLY A 9 1.94 -1.94 8.13
CA GLY A 9 2.40 -3.32 8.19
C GLY A 9 1.63 -4.30 7.29
N ASP A 10 0.49 -3.89 6.73
CA ASP A 10 -0.21 -4.73 5.74
C ASP A 10 0.62 -4.86 4.46
N VAL A 11 0.62 -6.08 3.90
CA VAL A 11 1.20 -6.34 2.58
C VAL A 11 0.13 -6.13 1.52
N VAL A 12 0.43 -5.29 0.53
CA VAL A 12 -0.49 -4.87 -0.53
C VAL A 12 0.17 -4.99 -1.91
N LYS A 13 -0.63 -4.87 -2.95
CA LYS A 13 -0.17 -4.69 -4.34
C LYS A 13 -1.12 -3.77 -5.10
N LEU A 14 -0.68 -3.21 -6.22
CA LEU A 14 -1.58 -2.50 -7.12
C LEU A 14 -2.58 -3.46 -7.78
N LYS A 15 -3.82 -2.98 -7.95
CA LYS A 15 -4.88 -3.70 -8.69
C LYS A 15 -4.49 -3.99 -10.14
N SER A 16 -3.69 -3.12 -10.76
CA SER A 16 -3.15 -3.29 -12.11
C SER A 16 -2.07 -4.38 -12.22
N GLY A 17 -1.60 -4.93 -11.09
CA GLY A 17 -0.44 -5.80 -11.02
C GLY A 17 0.83 -5.00 -10.72
N SER A 18 1.52 -5.38 -9.63
CA SER A 18 2.81 -4.80 -9.22
C SER A 18 3.54 -5.75 -8.27
N HIS A 19 4.75 -5.36 -7.88
CA HIS A 19 5.44 -5.89 -6.71
C HIS A 19 4.56 -5.84 -5.46
N LEU A 20 4.81 -6.79 -4.56
CA LEU A 20 4.29 -6.73 -3.20
C LEU A 20 4.98 -5.59 -2.46
N MET A 21 4.18 -4.81 -1.75
CA MET A 21 4.65 -3.66 -0.99
C MET A 21 4.09 -3.74 0.43
N THR A 22 4.77 -3.12 1.38
CA THR A 22 4.32 -3.01 2.76
C THR A 22 3.84 -1.58 3.01
N ILE A 23 2.70 -1.40 3.67
CA ILE A 23 2.25 -0.07 4.07
C ILE A 23 3.15 0.44 5.20
N LYS A 24 3.85 1.54 4.95
CA LYS A 24 4.70 2.24 5.91
C LYS A 24 3.93 3.31 6.71
N GLY A 25 2.95 3.94 6.07
CA GLY A 25 2.20 5.05 6.68
C GLY A 25 0.87 5.30 5.97
N ILE A 26 -0.07 5.86 6.72
CA ILE A 26 -1.39 6.28 6.22
C ILE A 26 -1.70 7.64 6.82
N ASP A 27 -2.01 8.63 6.00
CA ASP A 27 -2.48 9.93 6.49
C ASP A 27 -4.01 9.99 6.50
N LYS A 28 -4.59 9.69 7.67
CA LYS A 28 -6.04 9.74 7.89
C LYS A 28 -6.56 11.14 8.23
N THR A 29 -5.70 12.17 8.22
CA THR A 29 -6.05 13.51 8.70
C THR A 29 -6.60 14.43 7.60
N GLN A 30 -6.41 14.10 6.32
CA GLN A 30 -7.07 14.81 5.24
C GLN A 30 -8.57 14.47 5.23
N GLN A 31 -9.40 15.47 5.50
CA GLN A 31 -10.85 15.41 5.33
C GLN A 31 -11.19 15.27 3.84
N GLY A 32 -11.11 14.06 3.30
CA GLY A 32 -11.33 13.76 1.89
C GLY A 32 -11.52 12.26 1.65
N ARG A 33 -12.04 11.89 0.46
CA ARG A 33 -12.37 10.50 0.11
C ARG A 33 -11.13 9.63 -0.21
N GLU A 34 -9.98 10.24 -0.44
CA GLU A 34 -8.75 9.55 -0.85
C GLU A 34 -7.64 9.95 0.12
N TYR A 35 -7.35 9.09 1.10
CA TYR A 35 -6.21 9.29 1.98
C TYR A 35 -4.96 8.65 1.39
N PRO A 36 -3.82 9.36 1.36
CA PRO A 36 -2.60 8.81 0.80
C PRO A 36 -2.02 7.71 1.69
N VAL A 37 -1.57 6.65 1.03
CA VAL A 37 -0.91 5.49 1.64
C VAL A 37 0.52 5.41 1.12
N TRP A 38 1.49 5.50 2.02
CA TRP A 38 2.88 5.26 1.68
C TRP A 38 3.19 3.78 1.75
N CYS A 39 3.61 3.22 0.62
CA CYS A 39 4.02 1.84 0.48
C CYS A 39 5.52 1.77 0.23
N GLU A 40 6.19 0.80 0.84
CA GLU A 40 7.61 0.52 0.64
C GLU A 40 7.85 -0.91 0.16
N TRP A 41 8.85 -1.10 -0.69
CA TRP A 41 9.28 -2.40 -1.17
C TRP A 41 10.76 -2.38 -1.53
N PHE A 42 11.37 -3.55 -1.55
CA PHE A 42 12.70 -3.72 -2.13
C PHE A 42 12.54 -3.97 -3.64
N ASP A 43 13.13 -3.09 -4.44
CA ASP A 43 13.10 -3.20 -5.89
C ASP A 43 14.31 -4.02 -6.36
N GLU A 44 14.04 -5.22 -6.85
CA GLU A 44 15.08 -6.18 -7.24
C GLU A 44 15.92 -5.74 -8.44
N ASP A 45 15.36 -4.91 -9.33
CA ASP A 45 16.05 -4.43 -10.53
C ASP A 45 17.09 -3.37 -10.16
N SER A 46 16.72 -2.46 -9.25
CA SER A 46 17.60 -1.39 -8.77
C SER A 46 18.40 -1.74 -7.52
N LYS A 47 18.08 -2.85 -6.83
CA LYS A 47 18.68 -3.27 -5.55
C LYS A 47 18.55 -2.22 -4.45
N GLU A 48 17.43 -1.50 -4.44
CA GLU A 48 17.17 -0.39 -3.51
C GLU A 48 15.78 -0.50 -2.87
N PHE A 49 15.65 0.05 -1.67
CA PHE A 49 14.33 0.26 -1.07
C PHE A 49 13.65 1.48 -1.68
N LYS A 50 12.45 1.28 -2.22
CA LYS A 50 11.61 2.34 -2.76
C LYS A 50 10.43 2.61 -1.84
N VAL A 51 10.06 3.89 -1.75
CA VAL A 51 8.83 4.33 -1.09
C VAL A 51 8.03 5.14 -2.10
N ARG A 52 6.74 4.81 -2.25
CA ARG A 52 5.81 5.57 -3.09
C ARG A 52 4.47 5.76 -2.39
N GLU A 53 3.82 6.84 -2.75
CA GLU A 53 2.47 7.19 -2.33
C GLU A 53 1.47 6.60 -3.32
N PHE A 54 0.38 6.03 -2.79
CA PHE A 54 -0.73 5.50 -3.57
C PHE A 54 -2.06 5.89 -2.91
N VAL A 55 -3.12 5.94 -3.72
CA VAL A 55 -4.50 5.98 -3.22
C VAL A 55 -4.94 4.58 -2.83
N VAL A 56 -5.75 4.50 -1.77
CA VAL A 56 -6.27 3.23 -1.22
C VAL A 56 -6.99 2.41 -2.27
N GLU A 57 -7.75 3.08 -3.13
CA GLU A 57 -8.54 2.48 -4.20
C GLU A 57 -7.68 1.76 -5.24
N ALA A 58 -6.40 2.11 -5.37
CA ALA A 58 -5.47 1.44 -6.27
C ALA A 58 -4.87 0.17 -5.66
N LEU A 59 -5.01 -0.05 -4.35
CA LEU A 59 -4.37 -1.13 -3.62
C LEU A 59 -5.32 -2.31 -3.37
N THR A 60 -4.73 -3.49 -3.30
CA THR A 60 -5.38 -4.73 -2.87
C THR A 60 -4.55 -5.35 -1.76
N LEU A 61 -5.21 -5.68 -0.64
CA LEU A 61 -4.59 -6.41 0.45
C LEU A 61 -4.22 -7.84 0.03
N VAL A 62 -3.03 -8.28 0.42
CA VAL A 62 -2.55 -9.65 0.24
C VAL A 62 -2.52 -10.30 1.61
N ASP A 63 -3.47 -11.20 1.88
CA ASP A 63 -3.43 -11.99 3.11
C ASP A 63 -2.29 -13.01 3.01
N ASN A 64 -1.30 -12.89 3.90
CA ASN A 64 -0.34 -13.97 4.14
C ASN A 64 -1.06 -15.05 4.94
N LYS A 65 -1.41 -16.16 4.29
CA LYS A 65 -1.89 -17.38 4.96
C LYS A 65 -0.74 -18.13 5.61
#